data_AF-A0A434CKX3-F1
#
_entry.id   AF-A0A434CKX3-F1
#
_cell.length_a   1.000
_cell.length_b   1.000
_cell.length_c   1.000
_cell.angle_alpha   90.00
_cell.angle_beta   90.00
_cell.angle_gamma   90.00
#
_symmetry.space_group_name_H-M   'P 1'
#
loop_
_entity.id
_entity.type
_entity.pdbx_description
1 polymer ?
#
loop_
_entity_poly.entity_id
_entity_poly.type
_entity_poly.pdbx_seq_one_letter_code
_entity_poly.pdbx_strand_id
1 'polypeptide(L)'
;LETIKPTGTKNFLDRRELIAVNIGGAGVIKAGGQSFELQARDMLYLGMGTTDVSFASADIAAPAKFYLLSAPAHQAHPSRLIRLSDAKRLDLGSKDTCNERSIFQFIHAEGVKTCQLVVGMTQLAPGSIWNTMPCHVHDRRMEAYLYFDLAETARVFHFMGEPDETRHIVMGNEEAVLSPGWSIHSGAGTSNYAFIWAMAGDNVDYTDVDPVALSDLR
;
A
#
# COMPACT_ATOMS: atom_id res chain seq x y z
N LEU A 1 8.44 10.29 15.10
CA LEU A 1 7.55 9.11 15.18
C LEU A 1 7.51 8.72 16.64
N GLU A 2 6.38 8.99 17.28
CA GLU A 2 6.19 8.65 18.68
C GLU A 2 5.83 7.18 18.82
N THR A 3 6.14 6.59 19.97
CA THR A 3 5.61 5.27 20.32
C THR A 3 4.11 5.38 20.59
N ILE A 4 3.36 4.30 20.34
CA ILE A 4 1.93 4.23 20.64
C ILE A 4 1.69 3.13 21.66
N LYS A 5 0.78 3.36 22.62
CA LYS A 5 0.49 2.39 23.68
C LYS A 5 0.27 0.94 23.18
N PRO A 6 -0.42 0.70 22.05
CA PRO A 6 -0.63 -0.66 21.54
C PRO A 6 0.63 -1.44 21.13
N THR A 7 1.78 -0.79 20.89
CA THR A 7 3.01 -1.54 20.54
C THR A 7 3.62 -2.24 21.74
N GLY A 8 3.38 -1.75 22.97
CA GLY A 8 3.96 -2.32 24.19
C GLY A 8 5.49 -2.22 24.26
N THR A 9 6.11 -1.39 23.43
CA THR A 9 7.56 -1.20 23.33
C THR A 9 7.96 0.23 23.69
N LYS A 10 9.24 0.43 24.05
CA LYS A 10 9.75 1.76 24.40
C LYS A 10 9.71 2.70 23.19
N ASN A 11 10.17 2.23 22.04
CA ASN A 11 10.10 2.94 20.78
C ASN A 11 9.23 2.17 19.77
N PHE A 12 8.69 2.89 18.77
CA PHE A 12 7.77 2.34 17.79
C PHE A 12 8.35 1.15 16.99
N LEU A 13 9.63 1.23 16.59
CA LEU A 13 10.30 0.22 15.74
C LEU A 13 11.11 -0.83 16.51
N ASP A 14 11.03 -0.89 17.85
CA ASP A 14 11.79 -1.87 18.64
C ASP A 14 11.52 -3.32 18.22
N ARG A 15 10.30 -3.61 17.76
CA ARG A 15 9.85 -4.94 17.28
C ARG A 15 9.03 -4.88 16.00
N ARG A 16 9.25 -3.83 15.20
CA ARG A 16 8.44 -3.53 14.01
C ARG A 16 9.31 -3.03 12.89
N GLU A 17 8.88 -3.31 11.66
CA GLU A 17 9.37 -2.64 10.46
C GLU A 17 8.32 -1.63 9.98
N LEU A 18 8.76 -0.68 9.16
CA LEU A 18 7.88 0.35 8.60
C LEU A 18 8.25 0.68 7.16
N ILE A 19 7.23 0.90 6.33
CA ILE A 19 7.36 1.55 5.04
C ILE A 19 6.57 2.86 5.10
N ALA A 20 7.25 3.98 4.84
CA ALA A 20 6.61 5.27 4.65
C ALA A 20 6.47 5.54 3.15
N VAL A 21 5.25 5.65 2.66
CA VAL A 21 4.95 5.99 1.26
C VAL A 21 4.61 7.47 1.15
N ASN A 22 5.31 8.22 0.32
CA ASN A 22 4.96 9.62 0.09
C ASN A 22 3.93 9.75 -1.03
N ILE A 23 2.69 10.12 -0.70
CA ILE A 23 1.62 10.36 -1.69
C ILE A 23 1.44 11.86 -2.01
N GLY A 24 2.25 12.74 -1.40
CA GLY A 24 2.13 14.20 -1.51
C GLY A 24 3.30 14.84 -2.26
N GLY A 25 3.61 16.08 -1.91
CA GLY A 25 4.78 16.81 -2.40
C GLY A 25 6.11 16.27 -1.85
N ALA A 26 7.23 16.85 -2.26
CA ALA A 26 8.55 16.41 -1.81
C ALA A 26 8.73 16.58 -0.30
N GLY A 27 9.43 15.63 0.33
CA GLY A 27 9.66 15.63 1.76
C GLY A 27 10.96 14.95 2.16
N VAL A 28 11.25 15.03 3.45
CA VAL A 28 12.46 14.46 4.06
C VAL A 28 12.06 13.60 5.24
N ILE A 29 12.61 12.38 5.30
CA ILE A 29 12.54 11.54 6.49
C ILE A 29 13.95 11.45 7.09
N LYS A 30 14.08 11.77 8.36
CA LYS A 30 15.32 11.53 9.12
C LYS A 30 15.12 10.32 10.01
N ALA A 31 16.06 9.39 10.02
CA ALA A 31 15.99 8.15 10.80
C ALA A 31 17.39 7.59 11.05
N GLY A 32 17.69 7.15 12.28
CA GLY A 32 18.98 6.54 12.63
C GLY A 32 20.20 7.42 12.31
N GLY A 33 20.07 8.74 12.43
CA GLY A 33 21.12 9.70 12.07
C GLY A 33 21.31 9.95 10.57
N GLN A 34 20.50 9.32 9.71
CA GLN A 34 20.49 9.53 8.26
C GLN A 34 19.32 10.42 7.83
N SER A 35 19.47 11.08 6.68
CA SER A 35 18.43 11.91 6.05
C SER A 35 18.13 11.37 4.67
N PHE A 36 16.86 11.17 4.36
CA PHE A 36 16.37 10.62 3.10
C PHE A 36 15.42 11.62 2.46
N GLU A 37 15.70 12.03 1.23
CA GLU A 37 14.83 12.87 0.43
C GLU A 37 13.89 11.98 -0.39
N LEU A 38 12.58 12.26 -0.34
CA LEU A 38 11.55 11.51 -1.02
C LEU A 38 10.77 12.44 -1.93
N GLN A 39 10.64 12.05 -3.20
CA GLN A 39 9.69 12.67 -4.12
C GLN A 39 8.30 12.04 -3.96
N ALA A 40 7.31 12.57 -4.69
CA ALA A 40 6.00 11.94 -4.77
C ALA A 40 6.13 10.50 -5.29
N ARG A 41 5.46 9.55 -4.63
CA ARG A 41 5.45 8.09 -4.88
C ARG A 41 6.76 7.36 -4.57
N ASP A 42 7.75 8.04 -4.00
CA ASP A 42 8.88 7.36 -3.36
C ASP A 42 8.46 6.78 -2.01
N MET A 43 9.19 5.76 -1.56
CA MET A 43 8.99 5.12 -0.26
C MET A 43 10.30 5.02 0.51
N LEU A 44 10.21 4.93 1.83
CA LEU A 44 11.35 4.60 2.68
C LEU A 44 11.02 3.40 3.55
N TYR A 45 11.81 2.34 3.42
CA TYR A 45 11.81 1.24 4.37
C TYR A 45 12.69 1.60 5.58
N LEU A 46 12.15 1.40 6.78
CA LEU A 46 12.84 1.50 8.05
C LEU A 46 12.76 0.14 8.76
N GLY A 47 13.92 -0.47 8.97
CA GLY A 47 14.00 -1.77 9.63
C GLY A 47 13.81 -1.71 11.14
N MET A 48 13.57 -2.88 11.73
CA MET A 48 13.51 -3.08 13.18
C MET A 48 14.72 -2.46 13.89
N GLY A 49 14.46 -1.73 14.98
CA GLY A 49 15.46 -1.06 15.80
C GLY A 49 15.85 0.33 15.34
N THR A 50 15.29 0.83 14.23
CA THR A 50 15.56 2.20 13.77
C THR A 50 15.01 3.24 14.76
N THR A 51 15.84 4.20 15.17
CA THR A 51 15.48 5.27 16.12
C THR A 51 15.38 6.64 15.46
N ASP A 52 14.94 7.64 16.23
CA ASP A 52 14.99 9.07 15.87
C ASP A 52 14.31 9.42 14.54
N VAL A 53 13.18 8.75 14.27
CA VAL A 53 12.42 8.94 13.04
C VAL A 53 11.64 10.24 13.09
N SER A 54 11.81 11.12 12.11
CA SER A 54 11.03 12.36 11.95
C SER A 54 10.73 12.63 10.47
N PHE A 55 9.63 13.36 10.23
CA PHE A 55 9.10 13.63 8.90
C PHE A 55 8.99 15.14 8.71
N ALA A 56 9.33 15.64 7.52
CA ALA A 56 9.19 17.03 7.15
C ALA A 56 8.80 17.18 5.68
N SER A 57 8.02 18.21 5.37
CA SER A 57 7.81 18.65 3.98
C SER A 57 8.98 19.50 3.53
N ALA A 58 9.37 19.39 2.25
CA ALA A 58 10.36 20.27 1.65
C ALA A 58 9.76 21.66 1.33
N ASP A 59 8.46 21.71 1.06
CA ASP A 59 7.69 22.92 0.81
C ASP A 59 6.36 22.87 1.59
N ILE A 60 6.00 23.95 2.27
CA ILE A 60 4.74 24.08 3.01
C ILE A 60 3.53 24.25 2.08
N ALA A 61 3.73 24.81 0.88
CA ALA A 61 2.68 24.99 -0.12
C ALA A 61 2.31 23.69 -0.83
N ALA A 62 3.25 22.74 -0.88
CA ALA A 62 3.06 21.39 -1.43
C ALA A 62 3.53 20.34 -0.41
N PRO A 63 2.77 20.11 0.67
CA PRO A 63 3.21 19.28 1.78
C PRO A 63 3.41 17.82 1.34
N ALA A 64 4.44 17.19 1.90
CA ALA A 64 4.57 15.74 1.83
C ALA A 64 3.45 15.08 2.64
N LYS A 65 3.00 13.92 2.17
CA LYS A 65 1.96 13.13 2.84
C LYS A 65 2.46 11.71 2.99
N PHE A 66 2.96 11.38 4.17
CA PHE A 66 3.56 10.07 4.44
C PHE A 66 2.51 9.10 4.98
N TYR A 67 2.08 8.15 4.13
CA TYR A 67 1.28 7.01 4.55
C TYR A 67 2.19 5.94 5.18
N LEU A 68 1.94 5.62 6.46
CA LEU A 68 2.81 4.74 7.24
C LEU A 68 2.21 3.34 7.36
N LEU A 69 2.94 2.36 6.85
CA LEU A 69 2.62 0.94 6.92
C LEU A 69 3.58 0.27 7.89
N SER A 70 3.08 -0.45 8.90
CA SER A 70 3.94 -1.14 9.87
C SER A 70 3.41 -2.50 10.28
N ALA A 71 4.31 -3.48 10.30
CA ALA A 71 4.07 -4.83 10.79
C ALA A 71 5.15 -5.24 11.81
N PRO A 72 4.89 -6.25 12.66
CA PRO A 72 5.92 -6.85 13.50
C PRO A 72 7.12 -7.32 12.67
N ALA A 73 8.31 -7.19 13.24
CA ALA A 73 9.55 -7.65 12.64
C ALA A 73 10.34 -8.50 13.64
N HIS A 74 11.05 -9.49 13.14
CA HIS A 74 11.87 -10.40 13.93
C HIS A 74 13.33 -10.39 13.51
N GLN A 75 13.65 -9.70 12.42
CA GLN A 75 14.99 -9.47 11.93
C GLN A 75 15.17 -8.00 11.57
N ALA A 76 16.35 -7.44 11.87
CA ALA A 76 16.72 -6.12 11.41
C ALA A 76 17.23 -6.20 9.97
N HIS A 77 16.63 -5.41 9.09
CA HIS A 77 17.11 -5.16 7.73
C HIS A 77 17.50 -3.67 7.58
N PRO A 78 18.46 -3.33 6.72
CA PRO A 78 18.91 -1.95 6.59
C PRO A 78 17.82 -1.05 6.01
N SER A 79 17.69 0.16 6.56
CA SER A 79 16.81 1.20 6.01
C SER A 79 17.23 1.53 4.58
N ARG A 80 16.25 1.65 3.67
CA ARG A 80 16.51 1.84 2.25
C ARG A 80 15.43 2.70 1.60
N LEU A 81 15.87 3.74 0.90
CA LEU A 81 15.03 4.52 0.01
C LEU A 81 14.64 3.66 -1.19
N ILE A 82 13.36 3.67 -1.53
CA ILE A 82 12.76 2.93 -2.64
C ILE A 82 12.14 3.96 -3.57
N ARG A 83 12.73 4.15 -4.75
CA ARG A 83 12.21 5.09 -5.74
C ARG A 83 11.12 4.44 -6.56
N LEU A 84 10.25 5.25 -7.14
CA LEU A 84 9.31 4.76 -8.16
C LEU A 84 10.01 4.03 -9.31
N SER A 85 11.21 4.48 -9.69
CA SER A 85 12.05 3.84 -10.72
C SER A 85 12.60 2.47 -10.33
N ASP A 86 12.63 2.15 -9.03
CA ASP A 86 13.13 0.87 -8.54
C ASP A 86 12.04 -0.21 -8.62
N ALA A 87 10.77 0.17 -8.84
CA ALA A 87 9.65 -0.76 -8.86
C ALA A 87 9.64 -1.61 -10.14
N LYS A 88 9.29 -2.89 -9.98
CA LYS A 88 8.93 -3.74 -11.11
C LYS A 88 7.55 -3.33 -11.62
N ARG A 89 7.51 -2.76 -12.83
CA ARG A 89 6.27 -2.33 -13.50
C ARG A 89 5.63 -3.47 -14.29
N LEU A 90 4.32 -3.63 -14.14
CA LEU A 90 3.48 -4.54 -14.91
C LEU A 90 2.26 -3.77 -15.45
N ASP A 91 2.07 -3.75 -16.76
CA ASP A 91 0.89 -3.15 -17.39
C ASP A 91 -0.09 -4.26 -17.76
N LEU A 92 -1.33 -4.16 -17.27
CA LEU A 92 -2.35 -5.20 -17.35
C LEU A 92 -3.73 -4.62 -17.69
N GLY A 93 -4.64 -5.51 -18.10
CA GLY A 93 -6.04 -5.16 -18.36
C GLY A 93 -6.25 -4.51 -19.72
N SER A 94 -7.46 -3.98 -19.91
CA SER A 94 -7.86 -3.32 -21.15
C SER A 94 -8.96 -2.28 -20.89
N LYS A 95 -9.17 -1.40 -21.87
CA LYS A 95 -10.28 -0.44 -21.83
C LYS A 95 -11.63 -1.14 -21.88
N ASP A 96 -11.77 -2.19 -22.68
CA ASP A 96 -13.01 -2.93 -22.87
C ASP A 96 -13.50 -3.57 -21.56
N THR A 97 -12.57 -3.91 -20.67
CA THR A 97 -12.84 -4.46 -19.34
C THR A 97 -12.78 -3.41 -18.22
N CYS A 98 -12.63 -2.12 -18.57
CA CYS A 98 -12.51 -1.00 -17.66
C CYS A 98 -11.46 -1.19 -16.54
N ASN A 99 -10.38 -1.91 -16.81
CA ASN A 99 -9.35 -2.27 -15.83
C ASN A 99 -7.91 -2.09 -16.36
N GLU A 100 -7.71 -1.31 -17.43
CA GLU A 100 -6.38 -0.94 -17.93
C GLU A 100 -5.61 -0.19 -16.83
N ARG A 101 -4.43 -0.69 -16.45
CA ARG A 101 -3.67 -0.20 -15.29
C ARG A 101 -2.19 -0.55 -15.33
N SER A 102 -1.42 0.23 -14.60
CA SER A 102 0.00 -0.04 -14.28
C SER A 102 0.13 -0.41 -12.81
N ILE A 103 0.77 -1.56 -12.54
CA ILE A 103 1.10 -2.04 -11.21
C ILE A 103 2.61 -1.85 -10.99
N PHE A 104 2.98 -1.31 -9.83
CA PHE A 104 4.34 -1.07 -9.39
C PHE A 104 4.60 -1.92 -8.14
N GLN A 105 5.37 -3.00 -8.28
CA GLN A 105 5.78 -3.86 -7.17
C GLN A 105 7.12 -3.37 -6.60
N PHE A 106 7.11 -2.91 -5.35
CA PHE A 106 8.29 -2.31 -4.71
C PHE A 106 9.12 -3.30 -3.89
N ILE A 107 8.51 -4.40 -3.45
CA ILE A 107 9.17 -5.46 -2.69
C ILE A 107 9.35 -6.67 -3.61
N HIS A 108 10.58 -6.96 -4.00
CA HIS A 108 10.90 -8.07 -4.88
C HIS A 108 12.28 -8.63 -4.52
N ALA A 109 12.63 -9.80 -5.05
CA ALA A 109 13.83 -10.55 -4.65
C ALA A 109 15.15 -9.77 -4.77
N GLU A 110 15.25 -8.85 -5.74
CA GLU A 110 16.42 -8.01 -5.99
C GLU A 110 16.35 -6.63 -5.27
N GLY A 111 15.21 -6.35 -4.64
CA GLY A 111 14.88 -5.06 -4.03
C GLY A 111 15.19 -4.98 -2.55
N VAL A 112 14.34 -4.26 -1.82
CA VAL A 112 14.42 -4.17 -0.35
C VAL A 112 13.98 -5.49 0.27
N LYS A 113 14.72 -5.94 1.30
CA LYS A 113 14.32 -7.07 2.13
C LYS A 113 13.50 -6.58 3.32
N THR A 114 12.35 -7.19 3.52
CA THR A 114 11.43 -6.96 4.63
C THR A 114 11.21 -8.28 5.38
N CYS A 115 10.69 -8.23 6.60
CA CYS A 115 10.26 -9.44 7.29
C CYS A 115 8.97 -10.01 6.67
N GLN A 116 7.97 -9.14 6.50
CA GLN A 116 6.65 -9.53 6.00
C GLN A 116 5.93 -8.41 5.23
N LEU A 117 6.33 -7.15 5.41
CA LEU A 117 5.70 -6.05 4.68
C LEU A 117 5.97 -6.19 3.18
N VAL A 118 4.89 -6.22 2.43
CA VAL A 118 4.90 -6.13 0.97
C VAL A 118 4.06 -4.92 0.59
N VAL A 119 4.56 -4.07 -0.30
CA VAL A 119 3.82 -2.88 -0.75
C VAL A 119 3.87 -2.78 -2.27
N GLY A 120 2.77 -2.32 -2.83
CA GLY A 120 2.66 -1.95 -4.23
C GLY A 120 1.81 -0.72 -4.40
N MET A 121 1.92 -0.15 -5.60
CA MET A 121 1.04 0.93 -6.06
C MET A 121 0.42 0.49 -7.37
N THR A 122 -0.84 0.82 -7.57
CA THR A 122 -1.50 0.62 -8.85
C THR A 122 -2.12 1.94 -9.29
N GLN A 123 -1.94 2.27 -10.56
CA GLN A 123 -2.53 3.46 -11.19
C GLN A 123 -3.43 3.02 -12.34
N LEU A 124 -4.71 3.39 -12.27
CA LEU A 124 -5.66 3.10 -13.34
C LEU A 124 -5.51 4.10 -14.49
N ALA A 125 -5.61 3.61 -15.72
CA ALA A 125 -5.64 4.46 -16.91
C ALA A 125 -6.95 5.26 -16.96
N PRO A 126 -6.97 6.45 -17.58
CA PRO A 126 -8.21 7.21 -17.80
C PRO A 126 -9.28 6.36 -18.49
N GLY A 127 -10.48 6.35 -17.90
CA GLY A 127 -11.61 5.52 -18.37
C GLY A 127 -11.67 4.12 -17.76
N SER A 128 -10.64 3.68 -17.03
CA SER A 128 -10.67 2.45 -16.24
C SER A 128 -11.02 2.74 -14.78
N ILE A 129 -11.84 1.87 -14.19
CA ILE A 129 -12.40 2.06 -12.84
C ILE A 129 -12.20 0.85 -11.93
N TRP A 130 -11.93 -0.33 -12.50
CA TRP A 130 -11.77 -1.56 -11.74
C TRP A 130 -10.32 -1.80 -11.34
N ASN A 131 -10.10 -1.97 -10.03
CA ASN A 131 -8.95 -2.70 -9.52
C ASN A 131 -9.34 -4.14 -9.18
N THR A 132 -8.35 -5.03 -9.07
CA THR A 132 -8.49 -6.42 -8.58
C THR A 132 -9.75 -7.15 -9.08
N MET A 133 -9.99 -7.08 -10.39
CA MET A 133 -11.11 -7.76 -11.06
C MET A 133 -10.57 -8.56 -12.26
N PRO A 134 -10.70 -9.91 -12.28
CA PRO A 134 -11.27 -10.79 -11.24
C PRO A 134 -10.58 -10.66 -9.87
N CYS A 135 -11.36 -10.85 -8.79
CA CYS A 135 -10.85 -10.77 -7.42
C CYS A 135 -10.33 -12.12 -6.92
N HIS A 136 -9.79 -12.12 -5.71
CA HIS A 136 -9.23 -13.28 -5.04
C HIS A 136 -9.30 -13.07 -3.52
N VAL A 137 -9.03 -14.14 -2.78
CA VAL A 137 -8.75 -14.11 -1.34
C VAL A 137 -7.36 -14.65 -1.06
N HIS A 138 -6.85 -14.44 0.14
CA HIS A 138 -5.61 -15.07 0.62
C HIS A 138 -5.60 -15.16 2.15
N ASP A 139 -5.94 -16.32 2.70
CA ASP A 139 -6.06 -16.48 4.16
C ASP A 139 -4.75 -16.26 4.95
N ARG A 140 -3.60 -16.51 4.30
CA ARG A 140 -2.24 -16.38 4.85
C ARG A 140 -1.76 -14.94 4.98
N ARG A 141 -2.48 -13.96 4.41
CA ARG A 141 -2.10 -12.53 4.42
C ARG A 141 -3.33 -11.67 4.62
N MET A 142 -3.13 -10.46 5.13
CA MET A 142 -4.15 -9.41 5.12
C MET A 142 -3.68 -8.27 4.22
N GLU A 143 -4.61 -7.51 3.66
CA GLU A 143 -4.31 -6.32 2.86
C GLU A 143 -4.83 -5.04 3.50
N ALA A 144 -4.13 -3.93 3.24
CA ALA A 144 -4.61 -2.58 3.51
C ALA A 144 -4.50 -1.75 2.22
N TYR A 145 -5.58 -1.06 1.87
CA TYR A 145 -5.67 -0.20 0.69
C TYR A 145 -5.74 1.25 1.12
N LEU A 146 -5.05 2.14 0.40
CA LEU A 146 -5.24 3.59 0.45
C LEU A 146 -5.54 4.09 -0.95
N TYR A 147 -6.73 4.65 -1.17
CA TYR A 147 -7.13 5.24 -2.44
C TYR A 147 -6.69 6.71 -2.50
N PHE A 148 -6.08 7.14 -3.61
CA PHE A 148 -5.62 8.52 -3.80
C PHE A 148 -5.60 8.92 -5.29
N ASP A 149 -5.17 10.14 -5.60
CA ASP A 149 -5.28 10.75 -6.95
C ASP A 149 -6.72 10.72 -7.48
N LEU A 150 -7.68 10.91 -6.57
CA LEU A 150 -9.10 10.93 -6.85
C LEU A 150 -9.63 12.37 -6.72
N ALA A 151 -10.48 12.81 -7.65
CA ALA A 151 -11.16 14.11 -7.52
C ALA A 151 -12.04 14.13 -6.27
N GLU A 152 -12.21 15.29 -5.63
CA GLU A 152 -12.95 15.44 -4.37
C GLU A 152 -14.39 14.90 -4.43
N THR A 153 -15.05 15.00 -5.59
CA THR A 153 -16.41 14.51 -5.82
C THR A 153 -16.48 13.06 -6.27
N ALA A 154 -15.36 12.47 -6.69
CA ALA A 154 -15.32 11.09 -7.13
C ALA A 154 -15.23 10.13 -5.93
N ARG A 155 -15.70 8.89 -6.12
CA ARG A 155 -15.75 7.85 -5.08
C ARG A 155 -15.23 6.53 -5.62
N VAL A 156 -14.75 5.68 -4.72
CA VAL A 156 -14.50 4.26 -4.99
C VAL A 156 -15.45 3.43 -4.16
N PHE A 157 -16.19 2.54 -4.81
CA PHE A 157 -16.93 1.48 -4.14
C PHE A 157 -15.97 0.32 -3.91
N HIS A 158 -15.40 0.25 -2.71
CA HIS A 158 -14.52 -0.85 -2.32
C HIS A 158 -15.37 -2.05 -1.90
N PHE A 159 -15.28 -3.12 -2.66
CA PHE A 159 -15.91 -4.41 -2.41
C PHE A 159 -15.04 -5.25 -1.47
N MET A 160 -15.68 -5.75 -0.42
CA MET A 160 -15.09 -6.60 0.62
C MET A 160 -16.11 -7.66 1.04
N GLY A 161 -15.75 -8.55 1.95
CA GLY A 161 -16.58 -9.67 2.39
C GLY A 161 -16.10 -11.00 1.85
N GLU A 162 -16.69 -12.09 2.34
CA GLU A 162 -16.54 -13.40 1.70
C GLU A 162 -17.12 -13.34 0.27
N PRO A 163 -16.60 -14.12 -0.69
CA PRO A 163 -17.06 -14.08 -2.08
C PRO A 163 -18.58 -14.21 -2.27
N ASP A 164 -19.26 -14.97 -1.42
CA ASP A 164 -20.68 -15.25 -1.46
C ASP A 164 -21.53 -14.33 -0.56
N GLU A 165 -20.91 -13.36 0.11
CA GLU A 165 -21.59 -12.33 0.91
C GLU A 165 -20.86 -10.98 0.81
N THR A 166 -20.71 -10.47 -0.41
CA THR A 166 -19.99 -9.22 -0.60
C THR A 166 -20.74 -8.02 0.01
N ARG A 167 -19.96 -7.05 0.47
CA ARG A 167 -20.38 -5.74 0.94
C ARG A 167 -19.52 -4.69 0.28
N HIS A 168 -19.90 -3.42 0.44
CA HIS A 168 -19.07 -2.33 -0.04
C HIS A 168 -18.94 -1.21 0.99
N ILE A 169 -17.83 -0.49 0.87
CA ILE A 169 -17.58 0.78 1.54
C ILE A 169 -17.39 1.85 0.46
N VAL A 170 -18.06 2.98 0.62
CA VAL A 170 -17.89 4.13 -0.28
C VAL A 170 -16.72 4.97 0.23
N MET A 171 -15.65 5.01 -0.55
CA MET A 171 -14.36 5.62 -0.19
C MET A 171 -14.16 6.94 -0.95
N GLY A 172 -13.64 7.95 -0.26
CA GLY A 172 -13.15 9.22 -0.81
C GLY A 172 -11.64 9.21 -1.11
N ASN A 173 -11.13 10.35 -1.55
CA ASN A 173 -9.70 10.55 -1.76
C ASN A 173 -8.95 10.50 -0.41
N GLU A 174 -7.81 9.80 -0.39
CA GLU A 174 -6.94 9.60 0.77
C GLU A 174 -7.58 8.84 1.95
N GLU A 175 -8.62 8.04 1.67
CA GLU A 175 -9.20 7.11 2.65
C GLU A 175 -8.62 5.70 2.51
N ALA A 176 -8.48 5.01 3.65
CA ALA A 176 -7.91 3.68 3.72
C ALA A 176 -8.90 2.64 4.27
N VAL A 177 -8.77 1.41 3.80
CA VAL A 177 -9.60 0.27 4.19
C VAL A 177 -8.73 -0.95 4.45
N LEU A 178 -9.11 -1.74 5.46
CA LEU A 178 -8.48 -3.01 5.81
C LEU A 178 -9.28 -4.16 5.17
N SER A 179 -8.58 -5.08 4.52
CA SER A 179 -9.12 -6.34 4.02
C SER A 179 -8.58 -7.50 4.87
N PRO A 180 -9.41 -8.11 5.73
CA PRO A 180 -9.06 -9.35 6.43
C PRO A 180 -8.75 -10.49 5.43
N GLY A 181 -7.94 -11.48 5.79
CA GLY A 181 -7.50 -12.53 4.85
C GLY A 181 -8.62 -13.40 4.24
N TRP A 182 -9.79 -13.46 4.88
CA TRP A 182 -10.99 -14.15 4.36
C TRP A 182 -11.81 -13.30 3.37
N SER A 183 -11.53 -12.00 3.30
CA SER A 183 -12.26 -11.04 2.48
C SER A 183 -11.66 -10.93 1.09
N ILE A 184 -12.50 -10.70 0.08
CA ILE A 184 -12.04 -10.11 -1.18
C ILE A 184 -11.61 -8.65 -0.95
N HIS A 185 -10.87 -8.11 -1.90
CA HIS A 185 -10.53 -6.68 -1.98
C HIS A 185 -10.53 -6.24 -3.43
N SER A 186 -11.62 -5.61 -3.84
CA SER A 186 -11.79 -5.08 -5.19
C SER A 186 -12.43 -3.70 -5.12
N GLY A 187 -12.35 -2.89 -6.17
CA GLY A 187 -12.80 -1.51 -6.14
C GLY A 187 -13.24 -1.03 -7.51
N ALA A 188 -14.40 -0.37 -7.56
CA ALA A 188 -14.88 0.34 -8.74
C ALA A 188 -14.96 1.85 -8.45
N GLY A 189 -14.18 2.64 -9.18
CA GLY A 189 -14.22 4.09 -9.11
C GLY A 189 -15.37 4.70 -9.92
N THR A 190 -15.76 5.92 -9.58
CA THR A 190 -16.55 6.79 -10.48
C THR A 190 -15.67 7.49 -11.53
N SER A 191 -14.35 7.39 -11.39
CA SER A 191 -13.31 7.83 -12.32
C SER A 191 -12.06 6.95 -12.14
N ASN A 192 -11.01 7.18 -12.94
CA ASN A 192 -9.70 6.58 -12.65
C ASN A 192 -9.13 7.15 -11.34
N TYR A 193 -8.26 6.36 -10.71
CA TYR A 193 -7.59 6.67 -9.44
C TYR A 193 -6.27 5.91 -9.34
N ALA A 194 -5.49 6.21 -8.31
CA ALA A 194 -4.38 5.38 -7.86
C ALA A 194 -4.68 4.80 -6.48
N PHE A 195 -4.00 3.71 -6.13
CA PHE A 195 -4.05 3.19 -4.77
C PHE A 195 -2.74 2.54 -4.38
N ILE A 196 -2.41 2.66 -3.10
CA ILE A 196 -1.39 1.84 -2.44
C ILE A 196 -2.09 0.62 -1.88
N TRP A 197 -1.50 -0.55 -2.10
CA TRP A 197 -1.89 -1.78 -1.44
C TRP A 197 -0.69 -2.31 -0.66
N ALA A 198 -0.95 -2.79 0.55
CA ALA A 198 0.07 -3.31 1.44
C ALA A 198 -0.39 -4.63 2.05
N MET A 199 0.49 -5.62 2.05
CA MET A 199 0.27 -6.91 2.69
C MET A 199 1.22 -7.12 3.87
N ALA A 200 0.73 -7.88 4.84
CA ALA A 200 1.55 -8.54 5.85
C ALA A 200 0.89 -9.88 6.21
N GLY A 201 1.69 -10.88 6.56
CA GLY A 201 1.22 -12.23 6.87
C GLY A 201 2.32 -13.27 6.87
N ASP A 202 1.96 -14.52 6.61
CA ASP A 202 2.84 -15.68 6.76
C ASP A 202 3.89 -15.80 5.64
N ASN A 203 3.65 -15.18 4.48
CA ASN A 203 4.58 -15.16 3.37
C ASN A 203 4.50 -13.85 2.56
N VAL A 204 5.40 -13.70 1.59
CA VAL A 204 5.49 -12.53 0.69
C VAL A 204 5.27 -12.90 -0.77
N ASP A 205 4.70 -14.07 -1.05
CA ASP A 205 4.49 -14.57 -2.42
C ASP A 205 3.24 -13.93 -3.04
N TYR A 206 3.44 -13.10 -4.06
CA TYR A 206 2.36 -12.44 -4.81
C TYR A 206 1.41 -13.40 -5.52
N THR A 207 1.84 -14.63 -5.80
CA THR A 207 1.09 -15.60 -6.58
C THR A 207 0.27 -16.55 -5.72
N ASP A 208 0.49 -16.53 -4.41
CA ASP A 208 -0.15 -17.39 -3.43
C ASP A 208 -1.56 -16.88 -3.07
N VAL A 209 -2.48 -16.90 -4.03
CA VAL A 209 -3.85 -16.41 -3.89
C VAL A 209 -4.86 -17.47 -4.33
N ASP A 210 -6.08 -17.39 -3.82
CA ASP A 210 -7.20 -18.21 -4.25
C ASP A 210 -8.11 -17.37 -5.16
N PRO A 211 -8.06 -17.57 -6.49
CA PRO A 211 -8.87 -16.80 -7.43
C PRO A 211 -10.36 -17.06 -7.24
N VAL A 212 -11.17 -16.01 -7.35
CA VAL A 212 -12.63 -16.10 -7.28
C VAL A 212 -13.20 -15.89 -8.68
N ALA A 213 -14.02 -16.82 -9.16
CA ALA A 213 -14.71 -16.65 -10.44
C ALA A 213 -15.79 -15.56 -10.30
N LEU A 214 -15.92 -14.68 -11.31
CA LEU A 214 -16.94 -13.62 -11.29
C LEU A 214 -18.36 -14.17 -11.12
N SER A 215 -18.63 -15.38 -11.62
CA SER A 215 -19.94 -16.04 -11.50
C SER A 215 -20.31 -16.42 -10.06
N ASP A 216 -19.33 -16.45 -9.16
CA ASP A 216 -19.49 -16.94 -7.80
C ASP A 216 -19.73 -15.78 -6.81
N LEU A 217 -19.51 -14.53 -7.25
CA LEU A 217 -19.70 -13.34 -6.44
C LEU A 217 -21.19 -13.08 -6.15
N ARG A 218 -21.52 -12.72 -4.91
CA ARG A 218 -22.90 -12.40 -4.47
C ARG A 218 -23.00 -11.11 -3.68
#